data_AF-A0A7T4YEI0-F1
#
_entry.id   AF-A0A7T4YEI0-F1
#
_cell.length_a   1.000
_cell.length_b   1.000
_cell.length_c   1.000
_cell.angle_alpha   90.00
_cell.angle_beta   90.00
_cell.angle_gamma   90.00
#
_symmetry.space_group_name_H-M   'P 1'
#
loop_
_entity.id
_entity.type
_entity.pdbx_description
1 polymer ?
#
loop_
_entity_poly.entity_id
_entity_poly.type
_entity_poly.pdbx_seq_one_letter_code
_entity_poly.pdbx_strand_id
1 'polypeptide(L)'
;MKRKDRMDLRFETVDEGIAYAEKLVEWEKAGKVKMGGKWTLAENFSHLEKAMQMSVDGPKRLAPKLIMMGAKLRKNAFLNKGLPSGIPVNPKLADLKPEGLSAEEGLVKLKESAKLLGEANEYKVHPVFGELSDEEVNKFHCRHMELHLSHAVVTG
;
A
#
# COMPACT_ATOMS: atom_id res chain seq x y z
N MET A 1 -9.03 -1.02 21.78
CA MET A 1 -7.81 -0.34 22.26
C MET A 1 -7.10 0.25 21.05
N LYS A 2 -7.00 1.58 20.93
CA LYS A 2 -6.22 2.22 19.86
C LYS A 2 -4.76 1.81 20.03
N ARG A 3 -4.18 1.24 18.99
CA ARG A 3 -2.79 0.77 18.96
C ARG A 3 -1.88 2.01 18.99
N LYS A 4 -1.10 2.21 20.07
CA LYS A 4 -0.19 3.38 20.25
C LYS A 4 0.92 3.46 19.18
N ASP A 5 1.05 2.43 18.38
CA ASP A 5 2.01 2.19 17.31
C ASP A 5 1.49 2.53 15.92
N ARG A 6 0.25 3.04 15.78
CA ARG A 6 -0.35 3.35 14.48
C ARG A 6 -1.22 4.61 14.47
N MET A 7 -1.16 5.35 13.37
CA MET A 7 -2.09 6.42 13.03
C MET A 7 -3.42 5.84 12.54
N ASP A 8 -4.52 6.53 12.84
CA ASP A 8 -5.85 6.21 12.33
C ASP A 8 -6.05 6.95 11.00
N LEU A 9 -5.94 6.23 9.88
CA LEU A 9 -5.95 6.81 8.53
C LEU A 9 -7.14 6.27 7.74
N ARG A 10 -7.74 7.16 6.93
CA ARG A 10 -8.76 6.82 5.95
C ARG A 10 -8.62 7.74 4.74
N PHE A 11 -8.51 7.16 3.55
CA PHE A 11 -8.42 7.88 2.28
C PHE A 11 -9.57 7.49 1.35
N GLU A 12 -10.18 8.44 0.66
CA GLU A 12 -11.19 8.14 -0.36
C GLU A 12 -10.56 8.00 -1.76
N THR A 13 -9.39 8.60 -1.97
CA THR A 13 -8.63 8.49 -3.23
C THR A 13 -7.15 8.18 -2.99
N VAL A 14 -6.49 7.61 -4.00
CA VAL A 14 -5.02 7.43 -3.98
C VAL A 14 -4.30 8.76 -3.82
N ASP A 15 -4.79 9.84 -4.45
CA ASP A 15 -4.20 11.17 -4.34
C ASP A 15 -4.18 11.72 -2.91
N GLU A 16 -5.23 11.47 -2.11
CA GLU A 16 -5.24 11.82 -0.68
C GLU A 16 -4.14 11.06 0.08
N GLY A 17 -3.95 9.78 -0.25
CA GLY A 17 -2.86 8.98 0.30
C GLY A 17 -1.48 9.51 -0.08
N ILE A 18 -1.31 9.96 -1.34
CA ILE A 18 -0.07 10.55 -1.83
C ILE A 18 0.22 11.87 -1.12
N ALA A 19 -0.77 12.76 -0.99
CA ALA A 19 -0.63 14.01 -0.26
C ALA A 19 -0.28 13.78 1.22
N TYR A 20 -0.77 12.69 1.83
CA TYR A 20 -0.35 12.30 3.18
C TYR A 20 1.09 11.79 3.21
N ALA A 21 1.52 11.01 2.21
CA ALA A 21 2.90 10.54 2.08
C ALA A 21 3.89 11.71 1.94
N GLU A 22 3.54 12.78 1.22
CA GLU A 22 4.34 14.01 1.14
C GLU A 22 4.56 14.64 2.52
N LYS A 23 3.49 14.74 3.34
CA LYS A 23 3.61 15.24 4.72
C LYS A 23 4.49 14.36 5.59
N LEU A 24 4.42 13.03 5.43
CA LEU A 24 5.26 12.10 6.17
C LEU A 24 6.75 12.31 5.88
N VAL A 25 7.13 12.58 4.63
CA VAL A 25 8.52 12.90 4.28
C VAL A 25 8.99 14.18 4.96
N GLU A 26 8.18 15.24 4.93
CA GLU A 26 8.52 16.50 5.61
C GLU A 26 8.67 16.31 7.13
N TRP A 27 7.80 15.51 7.75
CA TRP A 27 7.91 15.19 9.18
C TRP A 27 9.10 14.29 9.48
N GLU A 28 9.42 13.32 8.63
CA GLU A 28 10.58 12.44 8.83
C GLU A 28 11.88 13.26 8.75
N LYS A 29 11.99 14.16 7.77
CA LYS A 29 13.10 15.10 7.63
C LYS A 29 13.24 16.02 8.84
N ALA A 30 12.13 16.40 9.46
CA ALA A 30 12.11 17.17 10.69
C ALA A 30 12.39 16.32 11.96
N GLY A 31 12.64 15.02 11.84
CA GLY A 31 12.88 14.11 12.95
C GLY A 31 11.61 13.81 13.78
N LYS A 32 10.43 14.02 13.21
CA LYS A 32 9.13 13.90 13.89
C LYS A 32 8.39 12.61 13.56
N VAL A 33 9.02 11.66 12.88
CA VAL A 33 8.40 10.38 12.54
C VAL A 33 9.05 9.26 13.34
N LYS A 34 8.23 8.48 14.03
CA LYS A 34 8.61 7.21 14.66
C LYS A 34 7.88 6.07 13.99
N MET A 35 8.64 5.10 13.46
CA MET A 35 8.06 3.89 12.88
C MET A 35 7.58 2.93 13.97
N GLY A 36 6.30 2.55 13.92
CA GLY A 36 5.70 1.51 14.75
C GLY A 36 5.74 0.11 14.11
N GLY A 37 6.23 0.00 12.88
CA GLY A 37 6.40 -1.25 12.13
C GLY A 37 7.86 -1.67 12.01
N LYS A 38 8.11 -2.81 11.31
CA LYS A 38 9.47 -3.28 10.99
C LYS A 38 10.10 -2.56 9.80
N TRP A 39 9.28 -1.89 8.99
CA TRP A 39 9.72 -1.22 7.77
C TRP A 39 9.96 0.26 8.03
N THR A 40 10.99 0.80 7.39
CA THR A 40 11.21 2.25 7.31
C THR A 40 10.10 2.92 6.49
N LEU A 41 10.06 4.26 6.48
CA LEU A 41 9.10 4.98 5.64
C LEU A 41 9.35 4.71 4.15
N ALA A 42 10.61 4.79 3.73
CA ALA A 42 11.03 4.48 2.36
C ALA A 42 10.65 3.05 1.94
N GLU A 43 10.82 2.08 2.84
CA GLU A 43 10.43 0.70 2.58
C GLU A 43 8.92 0.55 2.39
N ASN A 44 8.10 1.25 3.19
CA ASN A 44 6.65 1.29 2.97
C ASN A 44 6.29 1.89 1.61
N PHE A 45 6.95 2.97 1.18
CA PHE A 45 6.71 3.56 -0.14
C PHE A 45 7.09 2.62 -1.27
N SER A 46 8.25 1.97 -1.20
CA SER A 46 8.68 1.00 -2.22
C SER A 46 7.71 -0.18 -2.33
N HIS A 47 7.13 -0.64 -1.21
CA HIS A 47 6.13 -1.69 -1.26
C HIS A 47 4.83 -1.24 -1.96
N LEU A 48 4.35 -0.04 -1.65
CA LEU A 48 3.15 0.54 -2.24
C LEU A 48 3.34 0.81 -3.74
N GLU A 49 4.48 1.38 -4.12
CA GLU A 49 4.90 1.59 -5.51
C GLU A 49 4.78 0.30 -6.32
N LYS A 50 5.41 -0.78 -5.85
CA LYS A 50 5.40 -2.07 -6.54
C LYS A 50 4.00 -2.68 -6.64
N ALA A 51 3.14 -2.45 -5.65
CA ALA A 51 1.75 -2.90 -5.72
C ALA A 51 0.93 -2.12 -6.77
N MET A 52 1.16 -0.81 -6.89
CA MET A 52 0.54 0.03 -7.93
C MET A 52 1.01 -0.38 -9.32
N GLN A 53 2.32 -0.52 -9.53
CA GLN A 53 2.89 -1.02 -10.80
C GLN A 53 2.31 -2.38 -11.19
N MET A 54 2.20 -3.30 -10.22
CA MET A 54 1.63 -4.63 -10.47
C MET A 54 0.17 -4.59 -10.94
N SER A 55 -0.58 -3.55 -10.60
CA SER A 55 -1.95 -3.38 -11.09
C SER A 55 -2.00 -2.99 -12.58
N VAL A 56 -0.92 -2.39 -13.09
CA VAL A 56 -0.79 -1.94 -14.49
C VAL A 56 -0.04 -2.97 -15.35
N ASP A 57 1.11 -3.45 -14.87
CA ASP A 57 1.98 -4.37 -15.61
C ASP A 57 1.59 -5.84 -15.44
N GLY A 58 0.89 -6.14 -14.35
CA GLY A 58 0.44 -7.48 -13.99
C GLY A 58 1.40 -8.23 -13.07
N PRO A 59 0.87 -9.18 -12.28
CA PRO A 59 1.68 -9.95 -11.35
C PRO A 59 2.51 -11.01 -12.09
N LYS A 60 3.77 -11.18 -11.68
CA LYS A 60 4.60 -12.32 -12.15
C LYS A 60 4.02 -13.67 -11.72
N ARG A 61 3.28 -13.71 -10.61
CA ARG A 61 2.68 -14.93 -10.03
C ARG A 61 1.37 -14.62 -9.32
N LEU A 62 0.42 -15.54 -9.45
CA LEU A 62 -0.82 -15.52 -8.69
C LEU A 62 -0.66 -16.28 -7.37
N ALA A 63 -1.47 -15.93 -6.38
CA ALA A 63 -1.57 -16.69 -5.14
C ALA A 63 -2.18 -18.09 -5.41
N PRO A 64 -1.92 -19.09 -4.54
CA PRO A 64 -2.60 -20.37 -4.58
C PRO A 64 -4.14 -20.23 -4.61
N LYS A 65 -4.83 -21.07 -5.38
CA LYS A 65 -6.30 -21.00 -5.58
C LYS A 65 -7.11 -20.96 -4.28
N LEU A 66 -6.72 -21.72 -3.25
CA LEU A 66 -7.38 -21.68 -1.94
C LEU A 66 -7.29 -20.30 -1.28
N ILE A 67 -6.13 -19.64 -1.38
CA ILE A 67 -5.93 -18.28 -0.83
C ILE A 67 -6.79 -17.28 -1.60
N MET A 68 -6.81 -17.38 -2.93
CA MET A 68 -7.66 -16.53 -3.77
C MET A 68 -9.14 -16.70 -3.44
N MET A 69 -9.60 -17.95 -3.24
CA MET A 69 -11.00 -18.23 -2.89
C MET A 69 -11.38 -17.61 -1.54
N GLY A 70 -10.54 -17.79 -0.52
CA GLY A 70 -10.75 -17.18 0.80
C GLY A 70 -10.70 -15.64 0.75
N ALA A 71 -9.76 -15.08 -0.02
CA ALA A 71 -9.64 -13.64 -0.21
C ALA A 71 -10.85 -13.05 -0.96
N LYS A 72 -11.38 -13.76 -1.97
CA LYS A 72 -12.59 -13.34 -2.70
C LYS A 72 -13.80 -13.23 -1.78
N LEU A 73 -13.99 -14.18 -0.87
CA LEU A 73 -15.06 -14.13 0.14
C LEU A 73 -14.92 -12.95 1.12
N ARG A 74 -13.69 -12.47 1.33
CA ARG A 74 -13.37 -11.36 2.24
C ARG A 74 -13.13 -10.03 1.53
N LYS A 75 -13.16 -10.01 0.18
CA LYS A 75 -12.84 -8.84 -0.65
C LYS A 75 -13.60 -7.59 -0.21
N ASN A 76 -14.93 -7.68 -0.15
CA ASN A 76 -15.78 -6.56 0.27
C ASN A 76 -15.39 -6.04 1.67
N ALA A 77 -15.18 -6.96 2.63
CA ALA A 77 -14.77 -6.56 3.97
C ALA A 77 -13.42 -5.82 3.97
N PHE A 78 -12.45 -6.29 3.17
CA PHE A 78 -11.15 -5.64 3.07
C PHE A 78 -11.19 -4.28 2.39
N LEU A 79 -11.91 -4.16 1.27
CA LEU A 79 -12.03 -2.89 0.53
C LEU A 79 -12.77 -1.81 1.34
N ASN A 80 -13.73 -2.21 2.18
CA ASN A 80 -14.52 -1.26 2.96
C ASN A 80 -13.98 -1.02 4.38
N LYS A 81 -13.44 -2.03 5.06
CA LYS A 81 -13.01 -1.94 6.47
C LYS A 81 -11.49 -1.85 6.66
N GLY A 82 -10.71 -2.07 5.61
CA GLY A 82 -9.24 -2.04 5.67
C GLY A 82 -8.60 -3.42 5.64
N LEU A 83 -7.32 -3.43 5.28
CA LEU A 83 -6.51 -4.63 5.21
C LEU A 83 -5.97 -5.02 6.59
N PRO A 84 -5.93 -6.32 6.92
CA PRO A 84 -5.40 -6.79 8.19
C PRO A 84 -3.88 -6.56 8.27
N SER A 85 -3.44 -6.02 9.41
CA SER A 85 -2.01 -5.88 9.74
C SER A 85 -1.40 -7.19 10.23
N GLY A 86 -0.09 -7.39 10.03
CA GLY A 86 0.64 -8.50 10.63
C GLY A 86 0.51 -9.82 9.86
N ILE A 87 -0.10 -9.80 8.68
CA ILE A 87 -0.01 -10.93 7.75
C ILE A 87 1.39 -10.93 7.14
N PRO A 88 2.18 -12.00 7.29
CA PRO A 88 3.48 -12.08 6.65
C PRO A 88 3.31 -12.07 5.13
N VAL A 89 4.14 -11.29 4.44
CA VAL A 89 4.23 -11.32 2.97
C VAL A 89 4.58 -12.76 2.57
N ASN A 90 3.78 -13.34 1.67
CA ASN A 90 4.06 -14.67 1.16
C ASN A 90 5.48 -14.66 0.53
N PRO A 91 6.41 -15.54 0.95
CA PRO A 91 7.77 -15.57 0.41
C PRO A 91 7.82 -15.73 -1.13
N LYS A 92 6.75 -16.28 -1.73
CA LYS A 92 6.61 -16.43 -3.19
C LYS A 92 6.25 -15.13 -3.92
N LEU A 93 5.89 -14.07 -3.20
CA LEU A 93 5.70 -12.69 -3.69
C LEU A 93 6.92 -11.82 -3.34
N ALA A 94 8.12 -12.38 -3.50
CA ALA A 94 9.39 -11.73 -3.17
C ALA A 94 9.61 -10.39 -3.91
N ASP A 95 8.93 -10.20 -5.05
CA ASP A 95 8.97 -8.95 -5.81
C ASP A 95 8.49 -7.75 -5.00
N LEU A 96 7.64 -7.94 -3.98
CA LEU A 96 7.11 -6.88 -3.12
C LEU A 96 8.04 -6.51 -1.94
N LYS A 97 9.27 -7.06 -1.91
CA LYS A 97 10.24 -6.72 -0.87
C LYS A 97 10.70 -5.27 -1.07
N PRO A 98 10.73 -4.46 -0.01
CA PRO A 98 11.12 -3.07 -0.12
C PRO A 98 12.63 -2.90 -0.37
N GLU A 99 12.99 -1.79 -1.02
CA GLU A 99 14.37 -1.39 -1.31
C GLU A 99 14.83 -0.29 -0.34
N GLY A 100 16.14 -0.27 -0.05
CA GLY A 100 16.77 0.68 0.87
C GLY A 100 17.02 2.06 0.26
N LEU A 101 15.97 2.72 -0.22
CA LEU A 101 15.99 4.11 -0.70
C LEU A 101 15.84 5.11 0.46
N SER A 102 16.10 6.39 0.21
CA SER A 102 15.59 7.46 1.08
C SER A 102 14.07 7.60 0.94
N ALA A 103 13.40 8.28 1.89
CA ALA A 103 11.96 8.47 1.79
C ALA A 103 11.58 9.45 0.69
N GLU A 104 12.43 10.44 0.38
CA GLU A 104 12.27 11.33 -0.76
C GLU A 104 12.31 10.56 -2.08
N GLU A 105 13.31 9.69 -2.26
CA GLU A 105 13.42 8.84 -3.46
C GLU A 105 12.24 7.87 -3.57
N GLY A 106 11.83 7.27 -2.44
CA GLY A 106 10.66 6.40 -2.38
C GLY A 106 9.35 7.13 -2.73
N LEU A 107 9.20 8.37 -2.28
CA LEU A 107 8.03 9.20 -2.57
C LEU A 107 7.95 9.56 -4.06
N VAL A 108 9.08 9.88 -4.70
CA VAL A 108 9.11 10.15 -6.16
C VAL A 108 8.59 8.94 -6.93
N LYS A 109 9.12 7.74 -6.67
CA LYS A 109 8.68 6.51 -7.34
C LYS A 109 7.22 6.15 -7.06
N LEU A 110 6.77 6.38 -5.82
CA LEU A 110 5.38 6.15 -5.44
C LEU A 110 4.43 7.09 -6.20
N LYS A 111 4.80 8.37 -6.36
CA LYS A 111 4.03 9.35 -7.16
C LYS A 111 3.97 8.98 -8.63
N GLU A 112 5.10 8.56 -9.21
CA GLU A 112 5.15 8.09 -10.59
C GLU A 112 4.22 6.88 -10.80
N SER A 113 4.26 5.92 -9.88
CA SER A 113 3.42 4.72 -9.96
C SER A 113 1.94 5.01 -9.73
N ALA A 114 1.60 5.93 -8.84
CA ALA A 114 0.23 6.40 -8.64
C ALA A 114 -0.31 7.14 -9.86
N LYS A 115 0.53 7.95 -10.52
CA LYS A 115 0.17 8.60 -11.79
C LYS A 115 -0.11 7.57 -12.88
N LEU A 116 0.79 6.61 -13.08
CA LEU A 116 0.60 5.53 -14.06
C LEU A 116 -0.69 4.72 -13.78
N LEU A 117 -0.98 4.44 -12.51
CA LEU A 117 -2.22 3.77 -12.09
C LEU A 117 -3.48 4.60 -12.45
N GLY A 118 -3.43 5.92 -12.28
CA GLY A 118 -4.55 6.82 -12.59
C GLY A 118 -4.75 7.07 -14.10
N GLU A 119 -3.69 6.94 -14.90
CA GLU A 119 -3.73 7.09 -16.36
C GLU A 119 -4.00 5.76 -17.10
N ALA A 120 -4.04 4.64 -16.39
CA ALA A 120 -4.25 3.32 -16.98
C ALA A 120 -5.67 3.16 -17.54
N ASN A 121 -5.78 2.68 -18.78
CA ASN A 121 -7.07 2.35 -19.41
C ASN A 121 -7.62 0.98 -18.99
N GLU A 122 -6.76 0.10 -18.49
CA GLU A 122 -7.12 -1.23 -18.03
C GLU A 122 -6.21 -1.66 -16.87
N TYR A 123 -6.75 -2.46 -15.96
CA TYR A 123 -5.99 -3.06 -14.86
C TYR A 123 -5.82 -4.56 -15.07
N LYS A 124 -4.65 -5.07 -14.69
CA LYS A 124 -4.36 -6.50 -14.72
C LYS A 124 -4.97 -7.20 -13.52
N VAL A 125 -5.16 -8.52 -13.66
CA VAL A 125 -5.73 -9.36 -12.61
C VAL A 125 -4.90 -9.26 -11.33
N HIS A 126 -5.54 -8.91 -10.22
CA HIS A 126 -4.88 -8.79 -8.93
C HIS A 126 -4.44 -10.18 -8.42
N PRO A 127 -3.18 -10.35 -7.93
CA PRO A 127 -2.61 -11.66 -7.58
C PRO A 127 -3.38 -12.43 -6.51
N VAL A 128 -4.08 -11.71 -5.62
CA VAL A 128 -4.89 -12.27 -4.52
C VAL A 128 -6.40 -12.17 -4.76
N PHE A 129 -6.92 -10.99 -5.11
CA PHE A 129 -8.36 -10.75 -5.26
C PHE A 129 -8.95 -11.09 -6.64
N GLY A 130 -8.12 -11.40 -7.64
CA GLY A 130 -8.58 -11.61 -9.00
C GLY A 130 -8.96 -10.29 -9.69
N GLU A 131 -10.01 -10.30 -10.50
CA GLU A 131 -10.50 -9.10 -11.17
C GLU A 131 -11.04 -8.08 -10.16
N LEU A 132 -10.64 -6.83 -10.37
CA LEU A 132 -11.08 -5.65 -9.64
C LEU A 132 -11.61 -4.64 -10.67
N SER A 133 -12.76 -4.03 -10.38
CA SER A 133 -13.20 -2.83 -11.10
C SER A 133 -12.35 -1.61 -10.73
N ASP A 134 -12.42 -0.53 -11.51
CA ASP A 134 -11.67 0.72 -11.25
C ASP A 134 -11.90 1.26 -9.84
N GLU A 135 -13.17 1.23 -9.37
CA GLU A 135 -13.52 1.63 -8.01
C GLU A 135 -12.88 0.71 -6.97
N GLU A 136 -12.84 -0.61 -7.22
CA GLU A 136 -12.21 -1.57 -6.34
C GLU A 136 -10.69 -1.45 -6.33
N VAL A 137 -10.06 -1.08 -7.45
CA VAL A 137 -8.63 -0.77 -7.54
C VAL A 137 -8.30 0.45 -6.70
N ASN A 138 -9.04 1.56 -6.87
CA ASN A 138 -8.86 2.75 -6.03
C ASN A 138 -9.04 2.42 -4.54
N LYS A 139 -10.13 1.73 -4.18
CA LYS A 139 -10.37 1.33 -2.78
C LYS A 139 -9.26 0.44 -2.25
N PHE A 140 -8.80 -0.53 -3.03
CA PHE A 140 -7.72 -1.42 -2.61
C PHE A 140 -6.47 -0.62 -2.26
N HIS A 141 -6.02 0.26 -3.17
CA HIS A 141 -4.82 1.08 -2.95
C HIS A 141 -4.99 2.04 -1.78
N CYS A 142 -6.17 2.64 -1.58
CA CYS A 142 -6.46 3.44 -0.39
C CYS A 142 -6.28 2.63 0.91
N ARG A 143 -6.91 1.45 1.01
CA ARG A 143 -6.79 0.57 2.19
C ARG A 143 -5.37 0.04 2.39
N HIS A 144 -4.61 -0.12 1.30
CA HIS A 144 -3.23 -0.57 1.32
C HIS A 144 -2.30 0.54 1.81
N MET A 145 -2.49 1.77 1.34
CA MET A 145 -1.78 2.95 1.84
C MET A 145 -2.10 3.19 3.31
N GLU A 146 -3.37 3.15 3.73
CA GLU A 146 -3.74 3.27 5.15
C GLU A 146 -3.01 2.26 6.03
N LEU A 147 -2.93 1.00 5.59
CA LEU A 147 -2.22 -0.04 6.32
C LEU A 147 -0.74 0.34 6.50
N HIS A 148 -0.03 0.67 5.43
CA HIS A 148 1.41 0.90 5.47
C HIS A 148 1.78 2.25 6.09
N LEU A 149 1.12 3.33 5.67
CA LEU A 149 1.41 4.68 6.14
C LEU A 149 1.02 4.87 7.62
N SER A 150 0.04 4.11 8.12
CA SER A 150 -0.33 4.19 9.54
C SER A 150 0.81 3.84 10.49
N HIS A 151 1.84 3.11 10.05
CA HIS A 151 2.98 2.78 10.90
C HIS A 151 3.93 3.96 11.12
N ALA A 152 3.84 5.04 10.33
CA ALA A 152 4.58 6.26 10.56
C ALA A 152 3.82 7.15 11.56
N VAL A 153 4.19 7.06 12.84
CA VAL A 153 3.55 7.83 13.92
C VAL A 153 4.27 9.16 14.07
N VAL A 154 3.53 10.25 13.94
CA VAL A 154 4.07 11.61 14.08
C VAL A 154 4.19 11.95 15.56
N THR A 155 5.40 12.20 16.03
CA THR A 155 5.70 12.66 17.38
C THR A 155 5.85 14.18 17.37
N GLY A 156 4.99 14.86 18.13
CA GLY A 156 5.08 16.30 18.38
C GLY A 156 6.13 16.63 19.43
#